data_AF-A0A0J6WII8-F1
#
_entry.id   AF-A0A0J6WII8-F1
#
_cell.length_a   1.000
_cell.length_b   1.000
_cell.length_c   1.000
_cell.angle_alpha   90.00
_cell.angle_beta   90.00
_cell.angle_gamma   90.00
#
_symmetry.space_group_name_H-M   'P 1'
#
loop_
_entity.id
_entity.type
_entity.pdbx_description
1 polymer ?
#
loop_
_entity_poly.entity_id
_entity_poly.type
_entity_poly.pdbx_seq_one_letter_code
_entity_poly.pdbx_strand_id
1 'polypeptide(L)'
;MIYEASTNQGESLILVGYVHSFPRHPEPGTVVDALVEGYEVSPTDYAPERLYALVSVDWATKVTSIDADTGRSSTSYLRGFGTPDGVTWYLSPAMFDAATGRFHLNNGRLARGHRDARLPSDLVGLGAPDVVPIHDFPV
;
A
#
# COMPACT_ATOMS: atom_id res chain seq x y z
N MET A 1 19.41 1.97 8.96
CA MET A 1 18.64 0.75 9.27
C MET A 1 17.72 0.51 8.10
N ILE A 2 17.58 -0.74 7.65
CA ILE A 2 16.76 -1.09 6.48
C ILE A 2 15.66 -2.04 6.94
N TYR A 3 14.43 -1.79 6.49
CA TYR A 3 13.30 -2.66 6.79
C TYR A 3 13.18 -3.72 5.71
N GLU A 4 13.32 -4.98 6.12
CA GLU A 4 13.23 -6.13 5.24
C GLU A 4 12.05 -7.01 5.64
N ALA A 5 11.21 -7.34 4.66
CA ALA A 5 10.20 -8.37 4.81
C ALA A 5 10.72 -9.69 4.22
N SER A 6 10.32 -10.81 4.81
CA SER A 6 10.78 -12.14 4.39
C SER A 6 9.61 -12.94 3.82
N THR A 7 9.75 -13.47 2.61
CA THR A 7 8.73 -14.35 2.04
C THR A 7 8.81 -15.74 2.65
N ASN A 8 7.73 -16.51 2.55
CA ASN A 8 7.70 -17.92 2.98
C ASN A 8 8.73 -18.80 2.23
N GLN A 9 9.25 -18.32 1.10
CA GLN A 9 10.25 -18.98 0.26
C GLN A 9 11.69 -18.55 0.61
N GLY A 10 11.88 -17.67 1.60
CA GLY A 10 13.19 -17.20 2.05
C GLY A 10 13.77 -16.02 1.27
N GLU A 11 12.97 -15.38 0.42
CA GLU A 11 13.38 -14.15 -0.27
C GLU A 11 13.26 -12.93 0.66
N SER A 12 14.25 -12.04 0.63
CA SER A 12 14.20 -10.73 1.29
C SER A 12 13.68 -9.66 0.33
N LEU A 13 12.66 -8.94 0.79
CA LEU A 13 12.05 -7.80 0.13
C LEU A 13 12.37 -6.53 0.91
N ILE A 14 12.84 -5.51 0.22
CA ILE A 14 13.21 -4.22 0.81
C ILE A 14 12.00 -3.32 0.83
N LEU A 15 11.62 -2.88 2.03
CA LEU A 15 10.51 -1.96 2.19
C LEU A 15 11.01 -0.52 2.00
N VAL A 16 10.64 0.09 0.88
CA VAL A 16 11.10 1.46 0.53
C VAL A 16 10.26 2.55 1.18
N GLY A 17 9.09 2.19 1.70
CA GLY A 17 8.16 3.17 2.24
C GLY A 17 6.76 2.60 2.48
N TYR A 18 5.82 3.52 2.68
CA TYR A 18 4.45 3.25 3.07
C TYR A 18 3.46 4.06 2.23
N VAL A 19 2.29 3.47 1.95
CA VAL A 19 1.15 4.14 1.33
C VAL A 19 -0.11 3.83 2.13
N HIS A 20 -0.77 4.87 2.62
CA HIS A 20 -2.12 4.77 3.16
C HIS A 20 -3.13 5.24 2.12
N SER A 21 -4.22 4.50 1.96
CA SER A 21 -5.31 4.86 1.06
C SER A 21 -6.68 4.72 1.71
N PHE A 22 -7.58 5.61 1.33
CA PHE A 22 -8.98 5.61 1.73
C PHE A 22 -9.84 6.18 0.59
N PRO A 23 -11.02 5.63 0.29
CA PRO A 23 -11.63 4.44 0.89
C PRO A 23 -11.41 3.15 0.06
N ARG A 24 -10.45 3.20 -0.88
CA ARG A 24 -10.20 2.17 -1.90
C ARG A 24 -8.70 2.02 -2.14
N HIS A 25 -8.30 1.04 -2.94
CA HIS A 25 -6.89 0.89 -3.33
C HIS A 25 -6.29 2.21 -3.86
N PRO A 26 -5.01 2.49 -3.57
CA PRO A 26 -4.30 3.60 -4.19
C PRO A 26 -4.24 3.39 -5.71
N GLU A 27 -4.18 4.50 -6.46
CA GLU A 27 -4.01 4.41 -7.91
C GLU A 27 -2.57 3.95 -8.25
N PRO A 28 -2.36 3.28 -9.39
CA PRO A 28 -1.02 2.97 -9.86
C PRO A 28 -0.15 4.24 -9.98
N GLY A 29 1.15 4.13 -9.66
CA GLY A 29 2.04 5.29 -9.65
C GLY A 29 1.91 6.22 -8.44
N THR A 30 1.08 5.89 -7.44
CA THR A 30 0.98 6.67 -6.18
C THR A 30 2.36 6.80 -5.54
N VAL A 31 2.73 8.02 -5.13
CA VAL A 31 3.98 8.30 -4.42
C VAL A 31 4.02 7.51 -3.11
N VAL A 32 5.18 6.95 -2.82
CA VAL A 32 5.42 6.22 -1.58
C VAL A 32 6.07 7.16 -0.57
N ASP A 33 5.47 7.27 0.62
CA ASP A 33 6.02 8.04 1.73
C ASP A 33 7.06 7.22 2.50
N ALA A 34 7.94 7.88 3.26
CA ALA A 34 8.90 7.18 4.11
C ALA A 34 8.18 6.36 5.20
N LEU A 35 8.68 5.17 5.52
CA LEU A 35 8.11 4.31 6.56
C LEU A 35 8.12 4.98 7.94
N VAL A 36 9.23 5.64 8.26
CA VAL A 36 9.44 6.43 9.48
C VAL A 36 10.28 7.65 9.13
N GLU A 37 10.29 8.66 9.98
CA GLU A 37 11.06 9.88 9.76
C GLU A 37 12.56 9.57 9.61
N GLY A 38 13.19 10.16 8.59
CA GLY A 38 14.61 9.95 8.28
C GLY A 38 14.95 8.59 7.66
N TYR A 39 13.96 7.75 7.37
CA TYR A 39 14.17 6.51 6.64
C TYR A 39 14.30 6.77 5.14
N GLU A 40 15.45 6.41 4.58
CA GLU A 40 15.72 6.51 3.16
C GLU A 40 16.33 5.20 2.65
N VAL A 41 15.91 4.78 1.47
CA VAL A 41 16.48 3.64 0.74
C VAL A 41 17.13 4.18 -0.52
N SER A 42 18.40 3.87 -0.70
CA SER A 42 19.09 4.16 -1.96
C SER A 42 18.61 3.15 -3.02
N PRO A 43 18.04 3.61 -4.14
CA PRO A 43 17.49 2.72 -5.17
C PRO A 43 18.56 1.90 -5.90
N THR A 44 19.84 2.31 -5.84
CA THR A 44 20.94 1.61 -6.49
C THR A 44 21.50 0.45 -5.68
N ASP A 45 21.14 0.37 -4.40
CA ASP A 45 21.72 -0.61 -3.48
C ASP A 45 21.05 -1.98 -3.60
N TYR A 46 19.90 -2.05 -4.29
CA TYR A 46 19.05 -3.23 -4.36
C TYR A 46 18.50 -3.44 -5.77
N ALA A 47 18.25 -4.69 -6.12
CA ALA A 47 17.62 -5.04 -7.39
C ALA A 47 16.15 -4.54 -7.41
N PRO A 48 15.68 -3.93 -8.51
CA PRO A 48 14.34 -3.33 -8.59
C PRO A 48 13.20 -4.28 -8.21
N GLU A 49 13.32 -5.56 -8.55
CA GLU A 49 12.33 -6.60 -8.25
C GLU A 49 12.16 -6.90 -6.75
N ARG A 50 13.09 -6.42 -5.90
CA ARG A 50 13.05 -6.55 -4.45
C ARG A 50 12.49 -5.33 -3.73
N LEU A 51 12.14 -4.27 -4.44
CA LEU A 51 11.67 -3.02 -3.84
C LEU A 51 10.14 -3.03 -3.71
N TYR A 52 9.64 -2.91 -2.48
CA TYR A 52 8.21 -2.94 -2.17
C TYR A 52 7.81 -1.80 -1.24
N ALA A 53 6.58 -1.33 -1.38
CA ALA A 53 5.94 -0.46 -0.41
C ALA A 53 4.94 -1.26 0.43
N LEU A 54 4.85 -0.95 1.72
CA LEU A 54 3.77 -1.41 2.57
C LEU A 54 2.52 -0.56 2.28
N VAL A 55 1.41 -1.19 1.95
CA VAL A 55 0.16 -0.51 1.65
C VAL A 55 -0.89 -0.85 2.69
N SER A 56 -1.60 0.17 3.19
CA SER A 56 -2.82 0.00 3.95
C SER A 56 -4.00 0.66 3.23
N VAL A 57 -5.15 -0.02 3.24
CA VAL A 57 -6.40 0.48 2.68
C VAL A 57 -7.45 0.45 3.77
N ASP A 58 -7.85 1.63 4.27
CA ASP A 58 -9.02 1.76 5.14
C ASP A 58 -10.26 1.81 4.25
N TRP A 59 -11.14 0.81 4.39
CA TRP A 59 -12.28 0.64 3.50
C TRP A 59 -13.51 1.40 3.98
N ALA A 60 -14.19 2.03 3.05
CA ALA A 60 -15.53 2.57 3.26
C ALA A 60 -16.30 2.68 1.94
N THR A 61 -17.62 2.73 2.03
CA THR A 61 -18.47 2.99 0.88
C THR A 61 -18.76 4.47 0.77
N LYS A 62 -18.36 5.06 -0.36
CA LYS A 62 -18.72 6.44 -0.70
C LYS A 62 -20.21 6.50 -1.05
N VAL A 63 -20.99 7.22 -0.26
CA VAL A 63 -22.42 7.46 -0.48
C VAL A 63 -22.61 8.94 -0.80
N THR A 64 -23.16 9.22 -1.97
CA THR A 64 -23.58 10.57 -2.35
C THR A 64 -25.08 10.67 -2.26
N SER A 65 -25.58 11.49 -1.35
CA SER A 65 -26.99 11.82 -1.21
C SER A 65 -27.28 13.10 -1.97
N ILE A 66 -28.42 13.16 -2.65
CA ILE A 66 -28.92 14.35 -3.32
C ILE A 66 -30.21 14.75 -2.62
N ASP A 67 -30.24 15.96 -2.07
CA ASP A 67 -31.44 16.56 -1.52
C ASP A 67 -32.40 16.89 -2.69
N ALA A 68 -33.60 16.30 -2.65
CA ALA A 68 -34.54 16.40 -3.77
C ALA A 68 -35.15 17.80 -3.92
N ASP A 69 -35.24 18.57 -2.84
CA ASP A 69 -35.90 19.88 -2.81
C ASP A 69 -34.94 21.01 -3.20
N THR A 70 -33.67 20.88 -2.82
CA THR A 70 -32.63 21.90 -3.06
C THR A 70 -31.66 21.51 -4.17
N GLY A 71 -31.66 20.25 -4.60
CA GLY A 71 -30.69 19.69 -5.54
C GLY A 71 -29.27 19.58 -4.97
N ARG A 72 -29.07 19.89 -3.69
CA ARG A 72 -27.75 19.91 -3.06
C ARG A 72 -27.25 18.49 -2.85
N SER A 73 -26.01 18.22 -3.23
CA SER A 73 -25.36 16.94 -2.97
C SER A 73 -24.47 16.99 -1.73
N SER A 74 -24.43 15.87 -1.00
CA SER A 74 -23.51 15.64 0.10
C SER A 74 -22.90 14.25 0.01
N THR A 75 -21.60 14.13 0.24
CA THR A 75 -20.90 12.84 0.28
C THR A 75 -20.60 12.45 1.71
N SER A 76 -20.91 11.19 2.06
CA SER A 76 -20.50 10.52 3.29
C SER A 76 -19.77 9.22 2.98
N TYR A 77 -19.01 8.70 3.94
CA TYR A 77 -18.33 7.42 3.84
C TYR A 77 -18.85 6.49 4.94
N LEU A 78 -19.47 5.38 4.54
CA LEU A 78 -20.09 4.42 5.45
C LEU A 78 -19.24 3.15 5.53
N ARG A 79 -18.94 2.69 6.74
CA ARG A 79 -18.32 1.37 6.96
C ARG A 79 -19.38 0.28 6.95
N GLY A 80 -19.00 -0.92 6.51
CA GLY A 80 -19.89 -2.09 6.47
C GLY A 80 -20.99 -2.06 5.40
N PHE A 81 -20.94 -1.15 4.42
CA PHE A 81 -22.00 -0.98 3.41
C PHE A 81 -21.58 -1.50 2.02
N GLY A 82 -21.38 -2.81 1.90
CA GLY A 82 -21.06 -3.46 0.61
C GLY A 82 -19.60 -3.38 0.17
N THR A 83 -18.74 -2.67 0.91
CA THR A 83 -17.27 -2.80 0.85
C THR A 83 -16.77 -3.66 1.99
N PRO A 84 -15.53 -4.20 1.89
CA PRO A 84 -14.83 -4.73 3.05
C PRO A 84 -14.87 -3.72 4.21
N ASP A 85 -14.83 -4.22 5.44
CA ASP A 85 -14.71 -3.39 6.65
C ASP A 85 -13.30 -3.53 7.22
N GLY A 86 -12.84 -2.47 7.88
CA GLY A 86 -11.50 -2.38 8.46
C GLY A 86 -10.39 -2.06 7.47
N VAL A 87 -9.15 -2.33 7.90
CA VAL A 87 -7.94 -1.99 7.15
C VAL A 87 -7.34 -3.25 6.53
N THR A 88 -7.18 -3.26 5.21
CA THR A 88 -6.40 -4.30 4.51
C THR A 88 -4.96 -3.86 4.36
N TRP A 89 -4.04 -4.79 4.58
CA TRP A 89 -2.59 -4.56 4.43
C TRP A 89 -2.02 -5.49 3.36
N TYR A 90 -1.08 -5.00 2.55
CA TYR A 90 -0.35 -5.79 1.56
C TYR A 90 0.98 -5.13 1.16
N LEU A 91 1.88 -5.90 0.56
CA LEU A 91 3.06 -5.35 -0.12
C LEU A 91 2.77 -5.16 -1.61
N SER A 92 3.22 -4.04 -2.17
CA SER A 92 3.14 -3.77 -3.61
C SER A 92 4.51 -3.41 -4.15
N PRO A 93 4.92 -3.90 -5.34
CA PRO A 93 6.16 -3.49 -5.98
C PRO A 93 6.24 -1.96 -6.12
N ALA A 94 7.42 -1.43 -5.82
CA ALA A 94 7.73 -0.02 -5.92
C ALA A 94 8.80 0.24 -6.98
N MET A 95 8.69 1.37 -7.65
CA MET A 95 9.60 1.81 -8.69
C MET A 95 10.19 3.16 -8.29
N PHE A 96 11.49 3.33 -8.52
CA PHE A 96 12.14 4.63 -8.35
C PHE A 96 11.99 5.46 -9.63
N ASP A 97 11.48 6.67 -9.50
CA ASP A 97 11.49 7.68 -10.55
C ASP A 97 12.67 8.63 -10.35
N ALA A 98 13.66 8.51 -11.22
CA ALA A 98 14.87 9.34 -11.17
C ALA A 98 14.62 10.82 -11.49
N ALA A 99 13.53 11.16 -12.21
CA ALA A 99 13.20 12.54 -12.54
C ALA A 99 12.65 13.30 -11.33
N THR A 100 11.86 12.62 -10.49
CA THR A 100 11.27 13.19 -9.28
C THR A 100 12.07 12.87 -8.01
N GLY A 101 12.97 11.88 -8.08
CA GLY A 101 13.77 11.41 -6.95
C GLY A 101 12.94 10.64 -5.92
N ARG A 102 11.79 10.07 -6.31
CA ARG A 102 10.84 9.44 -5.38
C ARG A 102 10.51 8.02 -5.78
N PHE A 103 10.11 7.23 -4.78
CA PHE A 103 9.48 5.93 -5.02
C PHE A 103 8.00 6.09 -5.29
N HIS A 104 7.49 5.27 -6.18
CA HIS A 104 6.09 5.19 -6.55
C HIS A 104 5.66 3.73 -6.59
N LEU A 105 4.38 3.45 -6.34
CA LEU A 105 3.82 2.14 -6.63
C LEU A 105 3.98 1.84 -8.12
N ASN A 106 4.15 0.57 -8.47
CA ASN A 106 4.17 0.13 -9.87
C ASN A 106 2.96 0.69 -10.64
N ASN A 107 3.17 1.08 -11.90
CA ASN A 107 2.15 1.66 -12.76
C ASN A 107 1.11 0.63 -13.27
N GLY A 108 1.38 -0.66 -13.10
CA GLY A 108 0.45 -1.74 -13.40
C GLY A 108 -0.62 -1.90 -12.32
N ARG A 109 -1.77 -2.48 -12.71
CA ARG A 109 -2.75 -2.99 -11.75
C ARG A 109 -2.32 -4.39 -11.33
N LEU A 110 -2.03 -4.54 -10.04
CA LEU A 110 -1.57 -5.79 -9.46
C LEU A 110 -2.59 -6.32 -8.45
N ALA A 111 -2.94 -7.59 -8.59
CA ALA A 111 -3.73 -8.36 -7.65
C ALA A 111 -2.83 -9.14 -6.70
N ARG A 112 -3.46 -9.69 -5.63
CA ARG A 112 -2.83 -10.63 -4.71
C ARG A 112 -2.23 -11.80 -5.48
N GLY A 113 -0.92 -11.99 -5.34
CA GLY A 113 -0.20 -13.16 -5.81
C GLY A 113 -0.32 -14.36 -4.87
N HIS A 114 0.51 -15.36 -5.12
CA HIS A 114 0.54 -16.61 -4.33
C HIS A 114 1.45 -16.52 -3.09
N ARG A 115 2.12 -15.39 -2.90
CA ARG A 115 3.16 -15.20 -1.89
C ARG A 115 2.66 -14.28 -0.79
N ASP A 116 3.08 -14.58 0.44
CA ASP A 116 2.94 -13.70 1.59
C ASP A 116 4.34 -13.37 2.13
N ALA A 117 4.45 -12.24 2.82
CA ALA A 117 5.67 -11.77 3.46
C ALA A 117 5.45 -11.50 4.94
N ARG A 118 6.39 -11.94 5.77
CA ARG A 118 6.48 -11.56 7.17
C ARG A 118 7.16 -10.20 7.30
N LEU A 119 6.48 -9.26 7.96
CA LEU A 119 6.99 -7.92 8.23
C LEU A 119 7.99 -7.92 9.40
N PRO A 120 8.93 -6.96 9.42
CA PRO A 120 9.76 -6.73 10.59
C PRO A 120 8.88 -6.24 11.76
N SER A 121 9.24 -6.64 12.99
CA SER A 121 8.45 -6.38 14.22
C SER A 121 8.12 -4.91 14.43
N ASP A 122 9.02 -4.03 14.03
CA ASP A 122 8.89 -2.58 14.26
C ASP A 122 7.73 -1.98 13.45
N LEU A 123 7.39 -2.59 12.30
CA LEU A 123 6.27 -2.16 11.47
C LEU A 123 4.92 -2.70 11.95
N VAL A 124 4.91 -3.76 12.76
CA VAL A 124 3.70 -4.25 13.44
C VAL A 124 3.16 -3.18 14.40
N GLY A 125 4.04 -2.31 14.92
CA GLY A 125 3.68 -1.14 15.73
C GLY A 125 2.79 -0.11 15.01
N LEU A 126 2.69 -0.15 13.68
CA LEU A 126 1.79 0.69 12.88
C LEU A 126 0.37 0.11 12.76
N GLY A 127 0.09 -1.02 13.40
CA GLY A 127 -1.18 -1.75 13.28
C GLY A 127 -1.24 -2.71 12.09
N ALA A 128 -0.13 -2.92 11.39
CA ALA A 128 0.00 -3.94 10.36
C ALA A 128 0.10 -5.34 10.99
N PRO A 129 -0.46 -6.39 10.37
CA PRO A 129 -0.29 -7.75 10.84
C PRO A 129 1.13 -8.27 10.58
N ASP A 130 1.56 -9.29 11.32
CA ASP A 130 2.89 -9.91 11.18
C ASP A 130 3.17 -10.44 9.78
N VAL A 131 2.13 -10.91 9.08
CA VAL A 131 2.20 -11.48 7.75
C VAL A 131 1.18 -10.79 6.86
N VAL A 132 1.63 -10.29 5.72
CA VAL A 132 0.81 -9.62 4.72
C VAL A 132 0.94 -10.28 3.36
N PRO A 133 -0.12 -10.29 2.54
CA PRO A 133 -0.04 -10.75 1.16
C PRO A 133 0.81 -9.82 0.30
N ILE A 134 1.37 -10.37 -0.79
CA ILE A 134 2.06 -9.59 -1.82
C ILE A 134 1.13 -9.43 -3.04
N HIS A 135 0.99 -8.20 -3.53
CA HIS A 135 0.26 -7.88 -4.75
C HIS A 135 1.25 -7.73 -5.92
N ASP A 136 1.65 -8.85 -6.52
CA ASP A 136 2.62 -8.94 -7.61
C ASP A 136 2.07 -9.66 -8.86
N PHE A 137 0.78 -10.02 -8.88
CA PHE A 137 0.15 -10.70 -10.01
C PHE A 137 -0.54 -9.70 -10.96
N PRO A 138 -0.17 -9.65 -12.26
CA PRO A 138 -0.81 -8.75 -13.22
C PRO A 138 -2.32 -9.02 -13.40
N VAL A 139 -3.11 -7.96 -13.52
CA VAL A 139 -4.55 -7.99 -13.80
C VAL A 139 -4.85 -7.55 -15.22
#